data_AF-A0A3C0UFZ1-F1
#
_entry.id   AF-A0A3C0UFZ1-F1
#
_cell.length_a   1.000
_cell.length_b   1.000
_cell.length_c   1.000
_cell.angle_alpha   90.00
_cell.angle_beta   90.00
_cell.angle_gamma   90.00
#
_symmetry.space_group_name_H-M   'P 1'
#
loop_
_entity.id
_entity.type
_entity.pdbx_description
1 polymer ?
#
loop_
_entity_poly.entity_id
_entity_poly.type
_entity_poly.pdbx_seq_one_letter_code
_entity_poly.pdbx_strand_id
1 'polypeptide(L)'
;NRSSADVVGWNMGELCETLRRNDYVELAFIPQFNEWQGMRNIQLRAHDLKAWEKKCSPIDELFAQGINDSRYKNILQASCFSTKVVGVTFSGRQDLIQTLQPGDELLLVRELQNSHDRNAIRVDRLDGNTI
;
A
#
# COMPACT_ATOMS: atom_id res chain seq x y z
N ASN A 1 -5.60 15.72 22.82
CA ASN A 1 -4.89 16.99 22.57
C ASN A 1 -4.33 17.01 21.16
N ARG A 2 -4.89 17.83 20.27
CA ARG A 2 -4.29 18.14 18.97
C ARG A 2 -3.59 19.49 19.11
N SER A 3 -2.26 19.49 19.11
CA SER A 3 -1.47 20.71 19.03
C SER A 3 -1.47 21.20 17.58
N SER A 4 -2.04 22.38 17.33
CA SER A 4 -1.92 23.08 16.06
C SER A 4 -0.81 24.13 16.16
N ALA A 5 0.03 24.23 15.13
CA ALA A 5 1.06 25.26 15.03
C ALA A 5 0.97 25.90 13.64
N ASP A 6 1.20 27.21 13.58
CA ASP A 6 1.17 27.94 12.32
C ASP A 6 2.49 27.75 11.57
N VAL A 7 2.38 27.48 10.28
CA VAL A 7 3.50 27.24 9.37
C VAL A 7 3.43 28.22 8.22
N VAL A 8 4.55 28.87 7.91
CA VAL A 8 4.67 29.74 6.73
C VAL A 8 5.80 29.26 5.83
N GLY A 9 5.48 29.06 4.55
CA GLY A 9 6.42 28.75 3.49
C GLY A 9 6.48 29.87 2.46
N TRP A 10 7.67 30.13 1.93
CA TRP A 10 7.90 31.16 0.91
C TRP A 10 8.44 30.51 -0.35
N ASN A 11 8.11 31.06 -1.52
CA ASN A 11 8.58 30.58 -2.82
C ASN A 11 8.17 29.13 -3.17
N MET A 12 7.02 28.66 -2.67
CA MET A 12 6.50 27.30 -2.86
C MET A 12 5.34 27.22 -3.86
N GLY A 13 5.24 28.20 -4.78
CA GLY A 13 4.08 28.33 -5.68
C GLY A 13 3.89 27.17 -6.66
N GLU A 14 4.97 26.46 -7.00
CA GLU A 14 4.94 25.27 -7.85
C GLU A 14 4.14 24.11 -7.24
N LEU A 15 4.01 24.06 -5.91
CA LEU A 15 3.27 23.02 -5.21
C LEU A 15 1.75 23.21 -5.28
N CYS A 16 1.25 24.35 -5.77
CA CYS A 16 -0.18 24.63 -5.89
C CYS A 16 -0.90 23.66 -6.84
N GLU A 17 -0.21 23.09 -7.81
CA GLU A 17 -0.80 22.11 -8.73
C GLU A 17 -0.88 20.70 -8.13
N THR A 18 0.00 20.40 -7.18
CA THR A 18 0.17 19.07 -6.59
C THR A 18 -0.55 18.92 -5.25
N LEU A 19 -0.62 19.98 -4.46
CA LEU A 19 -1.21 19.97 -3.12
C LEU A 19 -2.64 20.52 -3.14
N ARG A 20 -3.55 19.79 -2.52
CA ARG A 20 -4.94 20.20 -2.31
C ARG A 20 -5.19 20.50 -0.85
N ARG A 21 -6.25 21.26 -0.60
CA ARG A 21 -6.70 21.55 0.77
C ARG A 21 -7.01 20.24 1.49
N ASN A 22 -6.45 20.09 2.70
CA ASN A 22 -6.54 18.89 3.57
C ASN A 22 -5.71 17.67 3.12
N ASP A 23 -4.75 17.84 2.21
CA ASP A 23 -3.79 16.77 1.92
C ASP A 23 -2.80 16.59 3.09
N TYR A 24 -2.35 15.35 3.25
CA TYR A 24 -1.22 15.05 4.12
C TYR A 24 0.07 15.42 3.40
N VAL A 25 1.01 16.01 4.13
CA VAL A 25 2.30 16.45 3.59
C VAL A 25 3.42 16.03 4.53
N GLU A 26 4.57 15.77 3.94
CA GLU A 26 5.85 15.75 4.65
C GLU A 26 6.39 17.18 4.66
N LEU A 27 6.68 17.70 5.85
CA LEU A 27 7.12 19.09 6.06
C LEU A 27 8.54 19.10 6.65
N ALA A 28 9.46 19.76 5.97
CA ALA A 28 10.74 20.17 6.56
C ALA A 28 10.62 21.61 7.07
N PHE A 29 10.91 21.84 8.35
CA PHE A 29 10.73 23.15 8.97
C PHE A 29 11.81 23.48 9.99
N ILE A 30 11.98 24.78 10.24
CA ILE A 30 12.76 25.31 11.36
C ILE A 30 11.82 26.11 12.27
N PRO A 31 11.78 25.83 13.59
CA PRO A 31 11.02 26.64 14.53
C PRO A 31 11.69 28.00 14.73
N GLN A 32 10.91 29.07 14.72
CA GLN A 32 11.38 30.44 14.90
C GLN A 32 10.49 31.18 15.89
N PHE A 33 11.07 32.15 16.61
CA PHE A 33 10.28 33.09 17.38
C PHE A 33 9.82 34.21 16.45
N ASN A 34 8.52 34.45 16.44
CA ASN A 34 7.92 35.63 15.81
C ASN A 34 7.56 36.63 16.91
N GLU A 35 8.06 37.85 16.78
CA GLU A 35 7.72 38.96 17.67
C GLU A 35 6.95 40.02 16.88
N TRP A 36 5.67 40.19 17.22
CA TRP A 36 4.82 41.20 16.62
C TRP A 36 4.04 41.95 17.69
N GLN A 37 4.13 43.28 17.67
CA GLN A 37 3.53 44.17 18.69
C GLN A 37 3.88 43.77 20.15
N GLY A 38 5.10 43.30 20.38
CA GLY A 38 5.57 42.87 21.70
C GLY A 38 5.09 41.49 22.15
N MET A 39 4.28 40.79 21.34
CA MET A 39 3.93 39.39 21.59
C MET A 39 4.93 38.47 20.89
N ARG A 40 5.49 37.51 21.65
CA ARG A 40 6.45 36.52 21.16
C ARG A 40 5.79 35.13 21.11
N ASN A 41 5.67 34.57 19.91
CA ASN A 41 5.11 33.23 19.69
C ASN A 41 6.08 32.36 18.87
N ILE A 42 5.96 31.03 19.00
CA ILE A 42 6.69 30.10 18.13
C ILE A 42 5.90 29.94 16.83
N GLN A 43 6.58 30.13 15.70
CA GLN A 43 6.06 29.91 14.35
C GLN A 43 7.01 29.00 13.59
N LEU A 44 6.48 28.09 12.79
CA LEU A 44 7.31 27.20 11.98
C LEU A 44 7.54 27.82 10.60
N ARG A 45 8.79 27.84 10.15
CA ARG A 45 9.14 28.22 8.78
C ARG A 45 9.37 26.96 7.95
N ALA A 46 8.54 26.75 6.93
CA ALA A 46 8.70 25.66 5.99
C ALA A 46 9.88 25.94 5.05
N HIS A 47 10.76 24.96 4.91
CA HIS A 47 11.84 24.97 3.92
C HIS A 47 11.51 24.10 2.72
N ASP A 48 10.82 22.99 2.97
CA ASP A 48 10.41 22.06 1.94
C ASP A 48 9.07 21.40 2.32
N LEU A 49 8.29 21.08 1.30
CA LEU A 49 6.97 20.48 1.41
C LEU A 49 6.84 19.44 0.31
N LYS A 50 6.56 18.20 0.71
CA LYS A 50 6.27 17.11 -0.22
C LYS A 50 4.87 16.57 0.03
N ALA A 51 4.13 16.31 -1.04
CA ALA A 51 2.89 15.54 -0.94
C ALA A 51 3.17 14.20 -0.27
N TRP A 52 2.33 13.80 0.69
CA TRP A 52 2.46 12.49 1.29
C TRP A 52 2.11 11.42 0.24
N GLU A 53 3.14 10.81 -0.32
CA GLU A 53 2.98 9.63 -1.15
C GLU A 53 2.82 8.43 -0.21
N LYS A 54 1.62 7.85 -0.18
CA LYS A 54 1.43 6.59 0.52
C LYS A 54 2.33 5.56 -0.14
N LYS A 55 3.40 5.18 0.53
CA LYS A 55 4.18 3.98 0.18
C LYS A 55 3.28 2.77 0.41
N CYS A 56 2.51 2.41 -0.61
CA CYS A 56 1.81 1.12 -0.64
C CYS A 56 2.87 0.06 -0.92
N SER A 57 2.91 -1.00 -0.11
CA SER A 57 3.65 -2.18 -0.52
C SER A 57 3.01 -2.76 -1.81
N PRO A 58 3.73 -3.58 -2.60
CA PRO A 58 3.13 -4.27 -3.74
C PRO A 58 1.87 -5.08 -3.35
N ILE A 59 1.81 -5.55 -2.10
CA ILE A 59 0.65 -6.24 -1.53
C ILE A 59 -0.51 -5.25 -1.31
N ASP A 60 -0.25 -4.07 -0.74
CA ASP A 60 -1.27 -3.04 -0.57
C ASP A 60 -1.87 -2.60 -1.91
N GLU A 61 -1.04 -2.48 -2.95
CA GLU A 61 -1.50 -2.19 -4.31
C GLU A 61 -2.36 -3.32 -4.89
N LEU A 62 -1.95 -4.58 -4.67
CA LEU A 62 -2.72 -5.77 -5.08
C LEU A 62 -4.12 -5.78 -4.45
N PHE A 63 -4.25 -5.34 -3.20
CA PHE A 63 -5.54 -5.27 -2.51
C PHE A 63 -6.33 -3.99 -2.78
N ALA A 64 -5.68 -2.84 -3.02
CA ALA A 64 -6.32 -1.56 -3.27
C ALA A 64 -6.88 -1.42 -4.69
N GLN A 65 -6.21 -1.97 -5.70
CA GLN A 65 -6.71 -1.93 -7.07
C GLN A 65 -7.68 -3.09 -7.31
N GLY A 66 -8.86 -2.79 -7.85
CA GLY A 66 -9.79 -3.81 -8.38
C GLY A 66 -9.10 -4.69 -9.43
N ILE A 67 -9.74 -5.80 -9.83
CA ILE A 67 -9.16 -6.74 -10.81
C ILE A 67 -9.04 -6.07 -12.17
N ASN A 68 -7.88 -5.49 -12.48
CA ASN A 68 -7.55 -4.92 -13.79
C ASN A 68 -6.49 -5.81 -14.48
N ASP A 69 -6.76 -6.18 -15.74
CA ASP A 69 -5.90 -7.01 -16.60
C ASP A 69 -4.52 -6.39 -16.87
N SER A 70 -4.38 -5.07 -16.70
CA SER A 70 -3.09 -4.39 -16.89
C SER A 70 -1.98 -4.87 -15.96
N ARG A 71 -2.31 -5.51 -14.84
CA ARG A 71 -1.35 -5.91 -13.79
C ARG A 71 -0.40 -7.03 -14.20
N TYR A 72 -0.83 -7.90 -15.10
CA TYR A 72 -0.02 -9.06 -15.53
C TYR A 72 0.59 -8.89 -16.92
N LYS A 73 0.55 -7.69 -17.51
CA LYS A 73 1.06 -7.43 -18.88
C LYS A 73 2.49 -7.91 -19.11
N ASN A 74 3.36 -7.77 -18.11
CA ASN A 74 4.77 -8.14 -18.20
C ASN A 74 5.10 -9.38 -17.34
N ILE A 75 4.11 -10.19 -16.96
CA ILE A 75 4.32 -11.35 -16.06
C ILE A 75 5.32 -12.36 -16.62
N LEU A 76 5.38 -12.51 -17.95
CA LEU A 76 6.32 -13.42 -18.62
C LEU A 76 7.79 -12.97 -18.51
N GLN A 77 8.03 -11.69 -18.22
CA GLN A 77 9.37 -11.12 -18.05
C GLN A 77 9.75 -10.99 -16.57
N ALA A 78 8.80 -11.16 -15.66
CA ALA A 78 9.03 -11.03 -14.22
C ALA A 78 9.63 -12.32 -13.64
N SER A 79 10.66 -12.20 -12.79
CA SER A 79 11.25 -13.32 -12.06
C SER A 79 10.31 -13.88 -10.97
N CYS A 80 9.44 -13.03 -10.43
CA CYS A 80 8.41 -13.38 -9.46
C CYS A 80 7.25 -12.38 -9.54
N PHE A 81 6.06 -12.78 -9.08
CA PHE A 81 4.90 -11.90 -8.99
C PHE A 81 4.02 -12.29 -7.80
N SER A 82 3.14 -11.38 -7.39
CA SER A 82 2.14 -11.63 -6.35
C SER A 82 0.76 -11.76 -7.00
N THR A 83 -0.06 -12.69 -6.50
CA THR A 83 -1.44 -12.90 -6.93
C THR A 83 -2.33 -13.26 -5.76
N LYS A 84 -3.65 -13.21 -5.95
CA LYS A 84 -4.64 -13.61 -4.95
C LYS A 84 -5.07 -15.04 -5.20
N VAL A 85 -5.11 -15.85 -4.15
CA VAL A 85 -5.78 -17.16 -4.16
C VAL A 85 -7.29 -16.93 -4.04
N VAL A 86 -8.06 -17.58 -4.91
CA VAL A 86 -9.53 -17.49 -4.95
C VAL A 86 -10.15 -18.82 -4.56
N GLY A 87 -11.44 -18.85 -4.20
CA GLY A 87 -12.12 -20.10 -3.83
C GLY A 87 -11.84 -20.60 -2.40
N VAL A 88 -11.21 -19.76 -1.59
CA VAL A 88 -10.86 -20.03 -0.18
C VAL A 88 -12.06 -20.15 0.76
N THR A 89 -13.25 -19.72 0.32
CA THR A 89 -14.50 -19.81 1.11
C THR A 89 -15.18 -21.17 1.05
N PHE A 90 -14.69 -22.10 0.23
CA PHE A 90 -15.31 -23.41 0.05
C PHE A 90 -14.62 -24.49 0.89
N SER A 91 -15.36 -25.56 1.22
CA SER A 91 -14.80 -26.81 1.78
C SER A 91 -13.96 -26.64 3.06
N GLY A 92 -14.30 -25.69 3.93
CA GLY A 92 -13.62 -25.51 5.23
C GLY A 92 -12.19 -24.95 5.13
N ARG A 93 -11.75 -24.49 3.96
CA ARG A 93 -10.39 -23.96 3.73
C ARG A 93 -10.03 -22.75 4.60
N GLN A 94 -11.04 -22.01 5.08
CA GLN A 94 -10.83 -20.87 5.98
C GLN A 94 -10.14 -21.26 7.28
N ASP A 95 -10.44 -22.46 7.83
CA ASP A 95 -9.80 -22.94 9.06
C ASP A 95 -8.32 -23.26 8.82
N LEU A 96 -7.99 -23.80 7.64
CA LEU A 96 -6.61 -24.02 7.22
C LEU A 96 -5.89 -22.69 7.05
N ILE A 97 -6.47 -21.72 6.35
CA ILE A 97 -5.85 -20.41 6.09
C ILE A 97 -5.51 -19.67 7.37
N GLN A 98 -6.36 -19.75 8.39
CA GLN A 98 -6.09 -19.12 9.70
C GLN A 98 -4.80 -19.61 10.37
N THR A 99 -4.34 -20.80 10.02
CA THR A 99 -3.09 -21.35 10.57
C THR A 99 -1.85 -20.98 9.75
N LEU A 100 -2.00 -20.37 8.57
CA LEU A 100 -0.85 -19.92 7.76
C LEU A 100 -0.12 -18.75 8.41
N GLN A 101 1.19 -18.74 8.28
CA GLN A 101 2.06 -17.62 8.64
C GLN A 101 2.76 -17.04 7.41
N PRO A 102 3.08 -15.73 7.41
CA PRO A 102 3.93 -15.15 6.38
C PRO A 102 5.28 -15.89 6.31
N GLY A 103 5.64 -16.33 5.11
CA GLY A 103 6.84 -17.13 4.87
C GLY A 103 6.59 -18.63 4.77
N ASP A 104 5.38 -19.11 5.08
CA ASP A 104 5.01 -20.50 4.81
C ASP A 104 5.10 -20.79 3.31
N GLU A 105 5.78 -21.87 2.97
CA GLU A 105 5.90 -22.33 1.59
C GLU A 105 4.65 -23.12 1.17
N LEU A 106 4.17 -22.83 -0.03
CA LEU A 106 3.01 -23.48 -0.64
C LEU A 106 3.40 -24.09 -1.99
N LEU A 107 2.70 -25.16 -2.35
CA LEU A 107 2.85 -25.86 -3.62
C LEU A 107 1.77 -25.42 -4.60
N LEU A 108 2.18 -25.13 -5.84
CA LEU A 108 1.27 -24.86 -6.94
C LEU A 108 1.11 -26.11 -7.80
N VAL A 109 -0.09 -26.68 -7.82
CA VAL A 109 -0.38 -27.93 -8.51
C VAL A 109 -1.32 -27.68 -9.68
N ARG A 110 -0.87 -28.01 -10.90
CA ARG A 110 -1.69 -27.88 -12.11
C ARG A 110 -2.80 -28.91 -12.16
N GLU A 111 -4.03 -28.46 -12.43
CA GLU A 111 -5.19 -29.34 -12.60
C GLU A 111 -5.64 -29.40 -14.06
N LEU A 112 -4.83 -30.01 -14.92
CA LEU A 112 -5.09 -30.09 -16.37
C LEU A 112 -6.42 -30.76 -16.75
N GLN A 113 -6.95 -31.61 -15.85
CA GLN A 113 -8.18 -32.36 -16.04
C GLN A 113 -9.37 -31.79 -15.24
N ASN A 114 -9.25 -30.56 -14.73
CA ASN A 114 -10.37 -29.90 -14.06
C ASN A 114 -11.50 -29.61 -15.07
N SER A 115 -12.70 -30.09 -14.77
CA SER A 115 -13.87 -29.99 -15.66
C SER A 115 -14.39 -28.56 -15.84
N HIS A 116 -14.03 -27.65 -14.94
CA HIS A 116 -14.48 -26.26 -14.96
C HIS A 116 -13.47 -25.32 -15.63
N ASP A 117 -12.17 -25.52 -15.39
CA ASP A 117 -11.11 -24.69 -15.96
C ASP A 117 -9.83 -25.50 -16.19
N ARG A 118 -9.45 -25.70 -17.47
CA ARG A 118 -8.21 -26.38 -17.88
C ARG A 118 -6.93 -25.68 -17.40
N ASN A 119 -7.02 -24.40 -17.05
CA ASN A 119 -5.90 -23.61 -16.57
C ASN A 119 -5.82 -23.57 -15.04
N ALA A 120 -6.70 -24.28 -14.33
CA ALA A 120 -6.76 -24.28 -12.88
C ALA A 120 -5.41 -24.67 -12.25
N ILE A 121 -5.04 -23.91 -11.23
CA ILE A 121 -3.88 -24.15 -10.39
C ILE A 121 -4.41 -24.23 -8.96
N ARG A 122 -4.26 -25.39 -8.35
CA ARG A 122 -4.57 -25.62 -6.94
C ARG A 122 -3.38 -25.22 -6.08
N VAL A 123 -3.66 -24.75 -4.88
CA VAL A 123 -2.64 -24.37 -3.89
C VAL A 123 -2.69 -25.36 -2.74
N ASP A 124 -1.61 -26.10 -2.55
CA ASP A 124 -1.48 -27.10 -1.50
C ASP A 124 -0.39 -26.68 -0.50
N ARG A 125 -0.52 -27.07 0.75
CA ARG A 125 0.55 -27.00 1.75
C ARG A 125 1.56 -28.12 1.55
N LEU A 126 2.73 -27.95 2.16
CA LEU A 126 3.76 -29.01 2.21
C LEU A 126 3.27 -30.29 2.91
N ASP A 127 2.28 -30.20 3.80
CA ASP A 127 1.65 -31.34 4.48
C ASP A 127 0.59 -32.06 3.62
N GLY A 128 0.34 -31.58 2.40
CA GLY A 128 -0.63 -32.14 1.45
C GLY A 128 -2.05 -31.57 1.55
N ASN A 129 -2.31 -30.63 2.47
CA ASN A 129 -3.63 -30.01 2.60
C ASN A 129 -3.86 -28.91 1.57
N THR A 130 -5.00 -28.93 0.88
CA THR A 130 -5.39 -27.89 -0.09
C THR A 130 -5.97 -26.65 0.61
N ILE A 131 -5.56 -25.46 0.14
CA ILE A 131 -6.01 -24.14 0.57
C ILE A 131 -7.03 -23.54 -0.40
#